data_AF-A0A7S3S2Y8-F1
#
_entry.id   AF-A0A7S3S2Y8-F1
#
_cell.length_a   1.000
_cell.length_b   1.000
_cell.length_c   1.000
_cell.angle_alpha   90.00
_cell.angle_beta   90.00
_cell.angle_gamma   90.00
#
_symmetry.space_group_name_H-M   'P 1'
#
loop_
_entity.id
_entity.type
_entity.pdbx_description
1 polymer ?
#
loop_
_entity_poly.entity_id
_entity_poly.type
_entity_poly.pdbx_seq_one_letter_code
_entity_poly.pdbx_strand_id
1 'polypeptide(L)'
;PAQPTTSLHDALEAEGLGAYAAAICGQSAALLSQPTDRALADLLKQAGVLKVGHRQRAVAVLRSSLAQPVAGSAAQGSEHGGGGGGGRQGDGANAQQADGFWSAIVASSLESTAAGDLHAHGCTYASADEAVAARPTPPTAAPHAAAPPPPPSPHAPTSLPPVERATAGEVDEGHGAVAAERARAAYAGGAQEDQAELCRRRGNAAFERRDLGAARRWYGRALEARPEDPLARANLAACCLTTSPPRPAEALACLAPLLAEGPACAGGAVAAKARLRAGRACLLLGRVRDAAAHFDAALAIEKAEAAACRGAVSFEPRWAPPSDPQAPPHPGVQRLCGGEAAVQPCSAAAEGRSKANKLLSHIARARALSQRGRADEALYLARSVARECPHGSVGRRDASASGTRKPHAPHCARLASRRRARPRHS
;
A
#
# COMPACT_ATOMS: atom_id res chain seq x y z
N PRO A 1 23.23 -39.68 -26.47
CA PRO A 1 22.16 -38.68 -26.71
C PRO A 1 21.23 -38.54 -25.49
N ALA A 2 21.71 -37.79 -24.50
CA ALA A 2 21.06 -37.25 -23.29
C ALA A 2 22.21 -36.44 -22.64
N GLN A 3 22.14 -35.14 -22.34
CA GLN A 3 21.22 -34.51 -21.41
C GLN A 3 21.08 -32.99 -21.71
N PRO A 4 19.93 -32.54 -22.23
CA PRO A 4 19.50 -31.14 -22.14
C PRO A 4 18.63 -30.86 -20.89
N THR A 5 18.28 -31.89 -20.11
CA THR A 5 17.28 -31.79 -19.02
C THR A 5 17.82 -31.17 -17.74
N THR A 6 19.12 -31.32 -17.46
CA THR A 6 19.78 -30.75 -16.27
C THR A 6 19.77 -29.22 -16.31
N SER A 7 20.01 -28.62 -17.48
CA SER A 7 19.99 -27.15 -17.63
C SER A 7 18.61 -26.53 -17.39
N LEU A 8 17.53 -27.17 -17.83
CA LEU A 8 16.17 -26.67 -17.60
C LEU A 8 15.74 -26.80 -16.13
N HIS A 9 16.11 -27.90 -15.49
CA HIS A 9 15.81 -28.14 -14.08
C HIS A 9 16.43 -27.05 -13.19
N ASP A 10 17.72 -26.77 -13.38
CA ASP A 10 18.45 -25.77 -12.60
C ASP A 10 17.90 -24.35 -12.82
N ALA A 11 17.50 -24.02 -14.05
CA ALA A 11 16.87 -22.74 -14.38
C ALA A 11 15.50 -22.59 -13.69
N LEU A 12 14.72 -23.66 -13.57
CA LEU A 12 13.45 -23.65 -12.83
C LEU A 12 13.69 -23.53 -11.32
N GLU A 13 14.71 -24.17 -10.77
CA GLU A 13 15.07 -24.02 -9.35
C GLU A 13 15.51 -22.59 -9.01
N ALA A 14 16.33 -21.95 -9.86
CA ALA A 14 16.77 -20.58 -9.68
C ALA A 14 15.61 -19.58 -9.61
N GLU A 15 14.52 -19.85 -10.33
CA GLU A 15 13.28 -19.04 -10.33
C GLU A 15 12.29 -19.43 -9.21
N GLY A 16 12.71 -20.31 -8.29
CA GLY A 16 11.89 -20.79 -7.17
C GLY A 16 10.74 -21.70 -7.60
N LEU A 17 10.90 -22.41 -8.72
CA LEU A 17 9.92 -23.34 -9.29
C LEU A 17 10.30 -24.82 -9.07
N GLY A 18 11.25 -25.12 -8.18
CA GLY A 18 11.75 -26.48 -7.94
C GLY A 18 10.66 -27.52 -7.66
N ALA A 19 9.61 -27.15 -6.90
CA ALA A 19 8.46 -28.03 -6.63
C ALA A 19 7.67 -28.46 -7.88
N TYR A 20 7.84 -27.75 -9.01
CA TYR A 20 7.19 -28.03 -10.29
C TYR A 20 8.19 -28.55 -11.34
N ALA A 21 9.50 -28.56 -11.05
CA ALA A 21 10.53 -28.82 -12.04
C ALA A 21 10.40 -30.21 -12.65
N ALA A 22 10.13 -31.25 -11.85
CA ALA A 22 9.90 -32.61 -12.35
C ALA A 22 8.71 -32.71 -13.33
N ALA A 23 7.58 -32.08 -12.99
CA ALA A 23 6.38 -32.08 -13.84
C ALA A 23 6.61 -31.30 -15.15
N ILE A 24 7.27 -30.15 -15.07
CA ILE A 24 7.60 -29.31 -16.24
C ILE A 24 8.62 -30.02 -17.15
N CYS A 25 9.68 -30.59 -16.59
CA CYS A 25 10.69 -31.34 -17.35
C CYS A 25 10.09 -32.57 -18.05
N GLY A 26 9.19 -33.29 -17.36
CA GLY A 26 8.48 -34.45 -17.93
C GLY A 26 7.57 -34.11 -19.11
N GLN A 27 7.09 -32.87 -19.21
CA GLN A 27 6.25 -32.38 -20.32
C GLN A 27 6.97 -31.40 -21.26
N SER A 28 8.28 -31.25 -21.10
CA SER A 28 9.05 -30.19 -21.78
C SER A 28 8.85 -30.18 -23.30
N ALA A 29 8.87 -31.33 -23.98
CA ALA A 29 8.64 -31.39 -25.42
C ALA A 29 7.26 -30.84 -25.86
N ALA A 30 6.19 -31.14 -25.12
CA ALA A 30 4.83 -30.67 -25.41
C ALA A 30 4.63 -29.19 -25.05
N LEU A 31 5.33 -28.71 -24.02
CA LEU A 31 5.34 -27.31 -23.61
C LEU A 31 6.12 -26.45 -24.62
N LEU A 32 7.29 -26.92 -25.06
CA LEU A 32 8.16 -26.19 -25.98
C LEU A 32 7.59 -26.08 -27.40
N SER A 33 6.65 -26.95 -27.79
CA SER A 33 5.96 -26.88 -29.09
C SER A 33 4.82 -25.85 -29.13
N GLN A 34 4.46 -25.22 -28.00
CA GLN A 34 3.34 -24.28 -27.97
C GLN A 34 3.68 -22.93 -28.62
N PRO A 35 2.87 -22.46 -29.59
CA PRO A 35 3.16 -21.25 -30.37
C PRO A 35 2.91 -19.96 -29.59
N THR A 36 2.11 -20.00 -28.52
CA THR A 36 1.74 -18.81 -27.75
C THR A 36 1.94 -19.01 -26.26
N ASP A 37 2.25 -17.93 -25.56
CA ASP A 37 2.45 -17.95 -24.10
C ASP A 37 1.16 -18.27 -23.34
N ARG A 38 0.00 -17.96 -23.94
CA ARG A 38 -1.30 -18.33 -23.38
C ARG A 38 -1.51 -19.84 -23.39
N ALA A 39 -1.28 -20.50 -24.53
CA ALA A 39 -1.38 -21.96 -24.62
C ALA A 39 -0.40 -22.65 -23.66
N LEU A 40 0.81 -22.10 -23.54
CA LEU A 40 1.80 -22.59 -22.59
C LEU A 40 1.36 -22.44 -21.13
N ALA A 41 0.77 -21.30 -20.77
CA ALA A 41 0.23 -21.07 -19.43
C ALA A 41 -0.94 -22.03 -19.11
N ASP A 42 -1.79 -22.33 -20.09
CA ASP A 42 -2.91 -23.27 -19.91
C ASP A 42 -2.41 -24.71 -19.71
N LEU A 43 -1.38 -25.15 -20.44
CA LEU A 43 -0.73 -26.44 -20.19
C LEU A 43 -0.03 -26.50 -18.83
N LEU A 44 0.69 -25.44 -18.43
CA LEU A 44 1.30 -25.37 -17.11
C LEU A 44 0.25 -25.43 -15.99
N LYS A 45 -0.94 -24.88 -16.21
CA LYS A 45 -2.08 -25.03 -15.29
C LYS A 45 -2.54 -26.49 -15.20
N GLN A 46 -2.63 -27.20 -16.33
CA GLN A 46 -2.96 -28.62 -16.37
C GLN A 46 -1.89 -29.48 -15.69
N ALA A 47 -0.61 -29.09 -15.80
CA ALA A 47 0.53 -29.70 -15.12
C ALA A 47 0.62 -29.36 -13.61
N GLY A 48 -0.39 -28.68 -13.04
CA GLY A 48 -0.46 -28.41 -11.60
C GLY A 48 0.19 -27.09 -11.14
N VAL A 49 0.68 -26.24 -12.05
CA VAL A 49 1.20 -24.91 -11.72
C VAL A 49 0.03 -23.93 -11.53
N LEU A 50 -0.62 -23.97 -10.36
CA LEU A 50 -1.89 -23.26 -10.10
C LEU A 50 -1.75 -21.74 -9.90
N LYS A 51 -0.58 -21.25 -9.47
CA LYS A 51 -0.35 -19.81 -9.25
C LYS A 51 -0.02 -19.10 -10.57
N VAL A 52 -0.74 -18.02 -10.88
CA VAL A 52 -0.54 -17.22 -12.12
C VAL A 52 0.91 -16.75 -12.27
N GLY A 53 1.50 -16.19 -11.21
CA GLY A 53 2.89 -15.71 -11.26
C GLY A 53 3.92 -16.81 -11.47
N HIS A 54 3.67 -18.03 -10.98
CA HIS A 54 4.55 -19.17 -11.21
C HIS A 54 4.49 -19.63 -12.67
N ARG A 55 3.30 -19.61 -13.28
CA ARG A 55 3.14 -19.90 -14.72
C ARG A 55 3.88 -18.90 -15.59
N GLN A 56 3.77 -17.61 -15.29
CA GLN A 56 4.46 -16.56 -16.04
C GLN A 56 5.98 -16.71 -15.97
N ARG A 57 6.54 -17.02 -14.80
CA ARG A 57 7.99 -17.30 -14.65
C ARG A 57 8.41 -18.56 -15.40
N ALA A 58 7.63 -19.65 -15.30
CA ALA A 58 7.90 -20.89 -16.02
C ALA A 58 7.87 -20.67 -17.55
N VAL A 59 6.91 -19.89 -18.06
CA VAL A 59 6.86 -19.48 -19.48
C VAL A 59 8.14 -18.74 -19.88
N ALA A 60 8.58 -17.77 -19.09
CA ALA A 60 9.81 -17.01 -19.38
C ALA A 60 11.06 -17.90 -19.43
N VAL A 61 11.20 -18.84 -18.48
CA VAL A 61 12.30 -19.82 -18.47
C VAL A 61 12.27 -20.69 -19.73
N LEU A 62 11.11 -21.28 -20.05
CA LEU A 62 10.95 -22.16 -21.22
C LEU A 62 11.25 -21.46 -22.55
N ARG A 63 10.84 -20.19 -22.70
CA ARG A 63 11.15 -19.37 -23.88
C ARG A 63 12.64 -19.03 -23.97
N SER A 64 13.26 -18.72 -22.83
CA SER A 64 14.69 -18.41 -22.78
C SER A 64 15.53 -19.63 -23.16
N SER A 65 15.11 -20.84 -22.76
CA SER A 65 15.76 -22.10 -23.17
C SER A 65 15.65 -22.39 -24.67
N LEU A 66 14.55 -21.98 -25.34
CA LEU A 66 14.41 -22.11 -26.80
C LEU A 66 15.26 -21.10 -27.58
N ALA A 67 15.48 -19.92 -27.00
CA ALA A 67 16.22 -18.84 -27.64
C ALA A 67 17.74 -19.07 -27.62
N GLN A 68 18.24 -20.01 -26.83
CA GLN A 68 19.67 -20.32 -26.83
C GLN A 68 20.03 -21.07 -28.13
N PRO A 69 20.86 -20.48 -29.01
CA PRO A 69 21.33 -21.19 -30.19
C PRO A 69 22.11 -22.43 -29.73
N VAL A 70 21.80 -23.58 -30.32
CA VAL A 70 22.56 -24.82 -30.10
C VAL A 70 23.97 -24.57 -30.63
N ALA A 71 24.86 -24.13 -29.75
CA ALA A 71 26.24 -23.88 -30.07
C ALA A 71 26.93 -25.24 -30.27
N GLY A 72 26.99 -25.70 -31.52
CA GLY A 72 27.97 -26.71 -31.92
C GLY A 72 27.54 -27.59 -33.09
N SER A 73 28.18 -27.40 -34.25
CA SER A 73 28.74 -28.48 -35.10
C SER A 73 29.31 -27.87 -36.38
N ALA A 74 30.42 -27.14 -36.28
CA ALA A 74 31.25 -26.82 -37.44
C ALA A 74 32.40 -27.84 -37.47
N ALA A 75 32.48 -28.56 -38.59
CA ALA A 75 33.30 -29.73 -38.83
C ALA A 75 34.80 -29.48 -38.62
N GLN A 76 35.45 -30.38 -37.87
CA GLN A 76 36.88 -30.63 -37.99
C GLN A 76 37.12 -31.44 -39.27
N GLY A 77 37.38 -30.74 -40.37
CA GLY A 77 38.00 -31.30 -41.57
C GLY A 77 39.51 -31.12 -41.49
N SER A 78 40.23 -32.24 -41.46
CA SER A 78 41.68 -32.36 -41.56
C SER A 78 42.23 -31.71 -42.83
N GLU A 79 43.30 -30.91 -42.73
CA GLU A 79 44.42 -30.97 -43.69
C GLU A 79 45.75 -30.65 -42.98
N HIS A 80 46.76 -31.43 -43.37
CA HIS A 80 48.17 -31.35 -43.02
C HIS A 80 48.82 -29.99 -43.38
N GLY A 81 49.80 -29.55 -42.58
CA GLY A 81 50.76 -28.55 -43.05
C GLY A 81 51.63 -27.92 -41.98
N GLY A 82 52.70 -28.63 -41.62
CA GLY A 82 54.02 -28.17 -41.14
C GLY A 82 54.25 -26.76 -40.56
N GLY A 83 55.02 -26.76 -39.46
CA GLY A 83 56.11 -25.79 -39.31
C GLY A 83 56.13 -24.97 -38.02
N GLY A 84 56.95 -25.41 -37.07
CA GLY A 84 57.95 -24.55 -36.43
C GLY A 84 57.51 -23.56 -35.36
N GLY A 85 57.97 -23.83 -34.14
CA GLY A 85 58.77 -22.84 -33.40
C GLY A 85 58.08 -21.99 -32.34
N GLY A 86 58.22 -22.41 -31.08
CA GLY A 86 58.65 -21.54 -29.98
C GLY A 86 57.61 -20.64 -29.30
N GLY A 87 57.62 -20.66 -27.97
CA GLY A 87 57.13 -19.52 -27.17
C GLY A 87 56.23 -19.89 -25.99
N ARG A 88 56.81 -19.78 -24.79
CA ARG A 88 56.21 -20.00 -23.47
C ARG A 88 55.12 -18.99 -23.10
N GLN A 89 54.24 -19.44 -22.19
CA GLN A 89 53.66 -18.78 -21.01
C GLN A 89 52.86 -17.47 -21.18
N GLY A 90 51.61 -17.51 -20.72
CA GLY A 90 50.79 -16.33 -20.45
C GLY A 90 49.35 -16.68 -20.07
N ASP A 91 49.17 -17.32 -18.91
CA ASP A 91 47.86 -17.48 -18.27
C ASP A 91 47.31 -16.13 -17.78
N GLY A 92 46.00 -15.95 -17.95
CA GLY A 92 45.13 -15.28 -16.98
C GLY A 92 45.19 -13.75 -16.88
N ALA A 93 44.44 -13.05 -17.73
CA ALA A 93 44.06 -11.66 -17.46
C ALA A 93 42.68 -11.32 -18.03
N ASN A 94 41.61 -11.63 -17.27
CA ASN A 94 40.36 -10.86 -17.36
C ASN A 94 39.39 -11.02 -16.17
N ALA A 95 39.91 -11.28 -14.95
CA ALA A 95 39.08 -11.39 -13.74
C ALA A 95 39.43 -10.39 -12.63
N GLN A 96 40.50 -9.58 -12.77
CA GLN A 96 41.00 -8.75 -11.65
C GLN A 96 40.48 -7.30 -11.58
N GLN A 97 39.61 -6.86 -12.48
CA GLN A 97 39.10 -5.47 -12.42
C GLN A 97 37.84 -5.29 -11.54
N ALA A 98 37.23 -6.39 -11.06
CA ALA A 98 36.07 -6.35 -10.16
C ALA A 98 36.43 -6.50 -8.67
N ASP A 99 37.61 -7.07 -8.35
CA ASP A 99 38.03 -7.34 -6.97
C ASP A 99 38.76 -6.16 -6.30
N GLY A 100 39.26 -5.20 -7.09
CA GLY A 100 39.92 -3.99 -6.55
C GLY A 100 38.95 -3.04 -5.82
N PHE A 101 37.68 -3.02 -6.22
CA PHE A 101 36.67 -2.14 -5.62
C PHE A 101 36.24 -2.62 -4.23
N TRP A 102 36.08 -3.93 -4.04
CA TRP A 102 35.68 -4.51 -2.76
C TRP A 102 36.84 -4.61 -1.76
N SER A 103 38.06 -4.85 -2.24
CA SER A 103 39.25 -4.91 -1.39
C SER A 103 39.61 -3.56 -0.75
N ALA A 104 39.36 -2.45 -1.45
CA ALA A 104 39.57 -1.09 -0.92
C ALA A 104 38.55 -0.71 0.18
N ILE A 105 37.32 -1.25 0.13
CA ILE A 105 36.28 -1.01 1.13
C ILE A 105 36.55 -1.82 2.42
N VAL A 106 37.09 -3.03 2.29
CA VAL A 106 37.47 -3.88 3.42
C VAL A 106 38.74 -3.34 4.12
N ALA A 107 39.71 -2.82 3.36
CA ALA A 107 40.90 -2.18 3.94
C ALA A 107 40.55 -0.93 4.77
N SER A 108 39.59 -0.11 4.31
CA SER A 108 39.15 1.09 5.05
C SER A 108 38.36 0.79 6.33
N SER A 109 37.84 -0.43 6.51
CA SER A 109 37.12 -0.83 7.73
C SER A 109 38.04 -1.44 8.80
N LEU A 110 39.21 -1.96 8.43
CA LEU A 110 40.19 -2.51 9.38
C LEU A 110 41.08 -1.44 10.03
N GLU A 111 41.21 -0.25 9.43
CA GLU A 111 41.94 0.87 10.04
C GLU A 111 41.14 1.60 11.13
N SER A 112 39.84 1.33 11.29
CA SER A 112 39.01 1.93 12.36
C SER A 112 38.91 1.09 13.64
N THR A 113 39.56 -0.07 13.70
CA THR A 113 39.60 -0.94 14.90
C THR A 113 40.96 -1.00 15.59
N ALA A 114 41.94 -0.19 15.15
CA ALA A 114 43.24 -0.03 15.80
C ALA A 114 43.39 1.36 16.44
N ALA A 115 42.53 1.68 17.41
CA ALA A 115 42.79 2.73 18.38
C ALA A 115 42.14 2.32 19.71
N GLY A 116 42.90 1.53 20.47
CA GLY A 116 42.61 1.28 21.88
C GLY A 116 42.93 2.50 22.74
N ASP A 117 42.44 2.41 23.97
CA ASP A 117 42.79 3.19 25.16
C ASP A 117 42.05 4.50 25.41
N LEU A 118 40.98 4.40 26.21
CA LEU A 118 40.95 5.07 27.52
C LEU A 118 39.94 4.44 28.49
N HIS A 119 40.42 4.38 29.73
CA HIS A 119 39.99 3.59 30.87
C HIS A 119 38.57 3.83 31.44
N ALA A 120 38.03 2.72 31.97
CA ALA A 120 37.41 2.56 33.29
C ALA A 120 36.67 3.76 33.90
N HIS A 121 35.34 3.66 33.95
CA HIS A 121 34.59 3.91 35.18
C HIS A 121 33.32 3.04 35.19
N GLY A 122 33.22 2.18 36.21
CA GLY A 122 32.01 1.41 36.47
C GLY A 122 30.90 2.32 36.99
N CYS A 123 29.68 2.12 36.49
CA CYS A 123 28.46 2.54 37.16
C CYS A 123 27.40 1.47 36.99
N THR A 124 26.91 1.02 38.14
CA THR A 124 25.82 0.09 38.37
C THR A 124 24.50 0.62 37.82
N TYR A 125 23.75 -0.24 37.13
CA TYR A 125 22.35 0.03 36.75
C TYR A 125 21.44 -0.23 37.96
N ALA A 126 20.96 0.85 38.59
CA ALA A 126 19.84 0.82 39.52
C ALA A 126 18.66 1.61 38.92
N SER A 127 17.51 0.94 38.86
CA SER A 127 16.11 1.44 38.77
C SER A 127 15.83 2.75 38.00
N ALA A 128 15.26 2.61 36.81
CA ALA A 128 14.65 3.71 36.04
C ALA A 128 13.12 3.70 36.15
N ASP A 129 12.58 3.73 37.38
CA ASP A 129 11.12 3.80 37.62
C ASP A 129 10.65 5.06 38.39
N GLU A 130 11.52 6.03 38.68
CA GLU A 130 11.14 7.21 39.49
C GLU A 130 11.24 8.60 38.81
N ALA A 131 11.51 8.67 37.51
CA ALA A 131 11.71 9.96 36.81
C ALA A 131 10.51 10.45 35.96
N VAL A 132 9.26 10.25 36.42
CA VAL A 132 8.05 10.79 35.76
C VAL A 132 7.45 12.02 36.48
N ALA A 133 7.95 12.40 37.66
CA ALA A 133 7.40 13.50 38.45
C ALA A 133 8.25 14.78 38.43
N ALA A 134 8.56 15.33 37.25
CA ALA A 134 9.01 16.73 37.12
C ALA A 134 8.95 17.20 35.67
N ARG A 135 7.80 17.69 35.22
CA ARG A 135 7.71 18.51 34.00
C ARG A 135 7.48 19.97 34.40
N PRO A 136 8.31 20.93 33.95
CA PRO A 136 8.04 22.34 34.15
C PRO A 136 6.84 22.77 33.30
N THR A 137 5.99 23.59 33.90
CA THR A 137 4.85 24.25 33.24
C THR A 137 5.35 25.24 32.18
N PRO A 138 4.74 25.28 30.98
CA PRO A 138 5.07 26.30 29.99
C PRO A 138 4.48 27.67 30.40
N PRO A 139 5.14 28.79 30.01
CA PRO A 139 4.68 30.11 30.37
C PRO A 139 3.37 30.48 29.67
N THR A 140 2.50 31.12 30.43
CA THR A 140 1.21 31.71 30.02
C THR A 140 1.43 32.73 28.90
N ALA A 141 0.91 32.46 27.71
CA ALA A 141 0.88 33.41 26.62
C ALA A 141 -0.16 34.51 26.89
N ALA A 142 0.28 35.76 26.78
CA ALA A 142 -0.57 36.95 26.86
C ALA A 142 -1.63 36.98 25.75
N PRO A 143 -2.80 37.60 25.99
CA PRO A 143 -3.90 37.61 25.03
C PRO A 143 -3.56 38.48 23.81
N HIS A 144 -3.55 37.85 22.63
CA HIS A 144 -3.50 38.56 21.36
C HIS A 144 -4.82 39.31 21.14
N ALA A 145 -4.69 40.60 20.84
CA ALA A 145 -5.75 41.52 20.51
C ALA A 145 -6.61 41.00 19.34
N ALA A 146 -7.93 41.12 19.50
CA ALA A 146 -8.93 40.76 18.50
C ALA A 146 -8.74 41.58 17.22
N ALA A 147 -8.69 40.89 16.08
CA ALA A 147 -8.77 41.52 14.77
C ALA A 147 -10.18 42.13 14.57
N PRO A 148 -10.29 43.35 14.00
CA PRO A 148 -11.58 43.97 13.71
C PRO A 148 -12.33 43.22 12.58
N PRO A 149 -13.68 43.22 12.62
CA PRO A 149 -14.49 42.54 11.60
C PRO A 149 -14.37 43.22 10.22
N PRO A 150 -14.48 42.46 9.12
CA PRO A 150 -14.46 43.01 7.77
C PRO A 150 -15.71 43.86 7.48
N PRO A 151 -15.61 44.89 6.62
CA PRO A 151 -16.74 45.73 6.24
C PRO A 151 -17.77 44.95 5.40
N PRO A 152 -19.07 45.27 5.51
CA PRO A 152 -20.11 44.63 4.70
C PRO A 152 -20.01 45.07 3.24
N SER A 153 -20.05 44.08 2.33
CA SER A 153 -20.13 44.31 0.89
C SER A 153 -21.48 44.94 0.51
N PRO A 154 -21.50 46.02 -0.29
CA PRO A 154 -22.72 46.54 -0.88
C PRO A 154 -23.10 45.74 -2.14
N HIS A 155 -24.35 45.90 -2.57
CA HIS A 155 -25.00 45.36 -3.77
C HIS A 155 -25.97 44.19 -3.55
N ALA A 156 -27.19 44.55 -3.17
CA ALA A 156 -28.39 43.97 -3.75
C ALA A 156 -29.02 45.03 -4.68
N PRO A 157 -29.56 44.62 -5.83
CA PRO A 157 -30.90 45.08 -6.14
C PRO A 157 -31.76 43.93 -6.69
N THR A 158 -33.04 43.90 -6.32
CA THR A 158 -34.15 44.09 -7.27
C THR A 158 -35.46 43.88 -6.52
N SER A 159 -36.23 44.97 -6.49
CA SER A 159 -37.58 45.16 -6.01
C SER A 159 -38.60 44.20 -6.64
N LEU A 160 -39.46 43.62 -5.80
CA LEU A 160 -40.73 43.00 -6.18
C LEU A 160 -41.90 43.93 -5.80
N PRO A 161 -43.02 43.91 -6.55
CA PRO A 161 -44.16 44.81 -6.36
C PRO A 161 -45.02 44.45 -5.13
N PRO A 162 -45.86 45.39 -4.64
CA PRO A 162 -46.61 45.23 -3.40
C PRO A 162 -47.83 44.33 -3.61
N VAL A 163 -47.98 43.33 -2.74
CA VAL A 163 -49.22 42.56 -2.61
C VAL A 163 -50.08 43.22 -1.54
N GLU A 164 -51.29 43.60 -1.94
CA GLU A 164 -52.31 44.22 -1.09
C GLU A 164 -52.67 43.32 0.09
N ARG A 165 -52.64 43.91 1.29
CA ARG A 165 -53.04 43.29 2.56
C ARG A 165 -54.55 43.37 2.69
N ALA A 166 -55.22 42.23 2.55
CA ALA A 166 -56.58 42.05 3.06
C ALA A 166 -56.51 41.76 4.55
N THR A 167 -57.13 42.62 5.36
CA THR A 167 -57.36 42.45 6.79
C THR A 167 -58.63 41.62 7.01
N ALA A 168 -58.55 40.56 7.81
CA ALA A 168 -59.52 40.19 8.86
C ALA A 168 -59.45 38.68 9.18
N GLY A 169 -59.33 38.37 10.48
CA GLY A 169 -59.59 37.04 11.04
C GLY A 169 -58.52 36.61 12.03
N GLU A 170 -58.61 37.06 13.28
CA GLU A 170 -57.94 36.42 14.41
C GLU A 170 -58.44 34.97 14.53
N VAL A 171 -57.60 34.03 14.12
CA VAL A 171 -57.78 32.60 14.37
C VAL A 171 -56.47 32.07 14.94
N ASP A 172 -56.48 31.84 16.25
CA ASP A 172 -55.58 30.99 17.05
C ASP A 172 -54.36 30.39 16.29
N GLU A 173 -53.32 31.22 16.08
CA GLU A 173 -52.17 30.94 15.21
C GLU A 173 -51.04 30.11 15.89
N GLY A 174 -51.26 29.52 17.06
CA GLY A 174 -50.18 28.91 17.85
C GLY A 174 -49.61 27.58 17.35
N HIS A 175 -50.40 26.79 16.62
CA HIS A 175 -50.04 25.39 16.30
C HIS A 175 -49.61 25.16 14.84
N GLY A 176 -49.94 26.07 13.93
CA GLY A 176 -49.64 25.94 12.49
C GLY A 176 -48.19 26.26 12.13
N ALA A 177 -47.56 27.22 12.80
CA ALA A 177 -46.18 27.65 12.51
C ALA A 177 -45.15 26.54 12.80
N VAL A 178 -45.31 25.82 13.92
CA VAL A 178 -44.42 24.72 14.32
C VAL A 178 -44.57 23.51 13.39
N ALA A 179 -45.78 23.23 12.89
CA ALA A 179 -46.03 22.17 11.92
C ALA A 179 -45.42 22.50 10.55
N ALA A 180 -45.53 23.76 10.09
CA ALA A 180 -44.93 24.21 8.84
C ALA A 180 -43.38 24.23 8.91
N GLU A 181 -42.81 24.61 10.05
CA GLU A 181 -41.36 24.56 10.27
C GLU A 181 -40.83 23.12 10.34
N ARG A 182 -41.55 22.21 11.01
CA ARG A 182 -41.22 20.77 11.01
C ARG A 182 -41.33 20.15 9.61
N ALA A 183 -42.34 20.54 8.82
CA ALA A 183 -42.48 20.07 7.44
C ALA A 183 -41.36 20.59 6.53
N ARG A 184 -40.94 21.86 6.70
CA ARG A 184 -39.78 22.42 5.99
C ARG A 184 -38.46 21.74 6.41
N ALA A 185 -38.28 21.48 7.70
CA ALA A 185 -37.12 20.74 8.20
C ALA A 185 -37.10 19.28 7.68
N ALA A 186 -38.25 18.61 7.61
CA ALA A 186 -38.37 17.27 7.04
C ALA A 186 -38.09 17.24 5.53
N TYR A 187 -38.60 18.22 4.77
CA TYR A 187 -38.33 18.32 3.33
C TYR A 187 -36.87 18.69 3.04
N ALA A 188 -36.29 19.59 3.83
CA ALA A 188 -34.86 19.90 3.77
C ALA A 188 -33.98 18.68 4.12
N GLY A 189 -34.40 17.86 5.09
CA GLY A 189 -33.73 16.62 5.45
C GLY A 189 -33.72 15.58 4.33
N GLY A 190 -34.86 15.39 3.64
CA GLY A 190 -34.95 14.48 2.49
C GLY A 190 -34.07 14.90 1.31
N ALA A 191 -34.01 16.19 1.00
CA ALA A 191 -33.14 16.72 -0.05
C ALA A 191 -31.64 16.62 0.27
N GLN A 192 -31.26 16.71 1.56
CA GLN A 192 -29.87 16.55 2.01
C GLN A 192 -29.38 15.10 1.93
N GLU A 193 -30.25 14.14 2.22
CA GLU A 193 -29.94 12.70 2.10
C GLU A 193 -29.57 12.33 0.67
N ASP A 194 -30.32 12.85 -0.31
CA ASP A 194 -30.03 12.67 -1.73
C ASP A 194 -28.69 13.31 -2.14
N GLN A 195 -28.35 14.46 -1.55
CA GLN A 195 -27.13 15.19 -1.91
C GLN A 195 -25.85 14.46 -1.45
N ALA A 196 -25.83 13.92 -0.23
CA ALA A 196 -24.68 13.16 0.28
C ALA A 196 -24.44 11.90 -0.55
N GLU A 197 -25.51 11.18 -0.88
CA GLU A 197 -25.44 10.00 -1.74
C GLU A 197 -24.98 10.33 -3.16
N LEU A 198 -25.53 11.39 -3.78
CA LEU A 198 -25.11 11.85 -5.10
C LEU A 198 -23.61 12.20 -5.13
N CYS A 199 -23.13 12.94 -4.11
CA CYS A 199 -21.71 13.26 -3.98
C CYS A 199 -20.86 11.99 -3.84
N ARG A 200 -21.30 11.02 -3.06
CA ARG A 200 -20.61 9.73 -2.90
C ARG A 200 -20.55 8.93 -4.20
N ARG A 201 -21.65 8.83 -4.95
CA ARG A 201 -21.68 8.17 -6.28
C ARG A 201 -20.72 8.85 -7.27
N ARG A 202 -20.70 10.18 -7.31
CA ARG A 202 -19.74 10.96 -8.12
C ARG A 202 -18.30 10.72 -7.68
N GLY A 203 -18.06 10.62 -6.37
CA GLY A 203 -16.77 10.27 -5.79
C GLY A 203 -16.29 8.88 -6.22
N ASN A 204 -17.17 7.88 -6.18
CA ASN A 204 -16.87 6.52 -6.64
C ASN A 204 -16.50 6.51 -8.13
N ALA A 205 -17.30 7.17 -8.97
CA ALA A 205 -17.04 7.26 -10.41
C ALA A 205 -15.70 7.98 -10.72
N ALA A 206 -15.36 9.03 -9.97
CA ALA A 206 -14.06 9.69 -10.10
C ALA A 206 -12.90 8.79 -9.63
N PHE A 207 -13.10 8.03 -8.56
CA PHE A 207 -12.12 7.08 -8.04
C PHE A 207 -11.82 5.96 -9.05
N GLU A 208 -12.85 5.40 -9.68
CA GLU A 208 -12.74 4.39 -10.74
C GLU A 208 -11.95 4.90 -11.95
N ARG A 209 -12.16 6.15 -12.36
CA ARG A 209 -11.37 6.84 -13.40
C ARG A 209 -9.94 7.19 -12.96
N ARG A 210 -9.55 6.85 -11.73
CA ARG A 210 -8.27 7.23 -11.10
C ARG A 210 -8.05 8.73 -10.97
N ASP A 211 -9.10 9.54 -11.06
CA ASP A 211 -9.06 10.96 -10.70
C ASP A 211 -9.24 11.12 -9.18
N LEU A 212 -8.16 10.82 -8.45
CA LEU A 212 -8.13 10.83 -6.99
C LEU A 212 -8.37 12.24 -6.42
N GLY A 213 -8.02 13.28 -7.18
CA GLY A 213 -8.25 14.67 -6.80
C GLY A 213 -9.74 15.00 -6.80
N ALA A 214 -10.45 14.68 -7.88
CA ALA A 214 -11.90 14.85 -7.93
C ALA A 214 -12.63 13.93 -6.94
N ALA A 215 -12.20 12.67 -6.80
CA ALA A 215 -12.80 11.74 -5.85
C ALA A 215 -12.74 12.30 -4.41
N ARG A 216 -11.57 12.80 -3.99
CA ARG A 216 -11.38 13.44 -2.69
C ARG A 216 -12.30 14.65 -2.48
N ARG A 217 -12.45 15.53 -3.50
CA ARG A 217 -13.38 16.66 -3.42
C ARG A 217 -14.83 16.21 -3.26
N TRP A 218 -15.27 15.21 -4.01
CA TRP A 218 -16.63 14.70 -3.94
C TRP A 218 -16.94 13.99 -2.62
N TYR A 219 -16.02 13.17 -2.10
CA TYR A 219 -16.19 12.59 -0.76
C TYR A 219 -16.16 13.65 0.34
N GLY A 220 -15.34 14.71 0.20
CA GLY A 220 -15.36 15.87 1.09
C GLY A 220 -16.74 16.53 1.13
N ARG A 221 -17.33 16.81 -0.04
CA ARG A 221 -18.70 17.34 -0.14
C ARG A 221 -19.77 16.41 0.44
N ALA A 222 -19.61 15.10 0.30
CA ALA A 222 -20.51 14.14 0.94
C ALA A 222 -20.45 14.26 2.48
N LEU A 223 -19.25 14.48 3.04
CA LEU A 223 -19.06 14.68 4.48
C LEU A 223 -19.49 16.08 4.96
N GLU A 224 -19.42 17.10 4.10
CA GLU A 224 -20.01 18.41 4.41
C GLU A 224 -21.53 18.32 4.52
N ALA A 225 -22.16 17.53 3.65
CA ALA A 225 -23.61 17.28 3.69
C ALA A 225 -24.01 16.34 4.84
N ARG A 226 -23.19 15.33 5.15
CA ARG A 226 -23.42 14.34 6.21
C ARG A 226 -22.10 13.98 6.92
N PRO A 227 -21.71 14.72 7.97
CA PRO A 227 -20.43 14.55 8.66
C PRO A 227 -20.16 13.13 9.15
N GLU A 228 -21.21 12.42 9.53
CA GLU A 228 -21.22 11.07 10.09
C GLU A 228 -21.28 9.94 9.05
N ASP A 229 -21.32 10.21 7.73
CA ASP A 229 -21.38 9.15 6.71
C ASP A 229 -20.13 8.23 6.79
N PRO A 230 -20.28 6.99 7.27
CA PRO A 230 -19.15 6.10 7.49
C PRO A 230 -18.52 5.65 6.16
N LEU A 231 -19.31 5.53 5.09
CA LEU A 231 -18.84 5.09 3.79
C LEU A 231 -18.03 6.18 3.09
N ALA A 232 -18.49 7.44 3.17
CA ALA A 232 -17.76 8.59 2.64
C ALA A 232 -16.41 8.77 3.34
N ARG A 233 -16.34 8.67 4.68
CA ARG A 233 -15.07 8.71 5.44
C ARG A 233 -14.12 7.61 5.01
N ALA A 234 -14.63 6.38 4.91
CA ALA A 234 -13.82 5.23 4.56
C ALA A 234 -13.27 5.35 3.11
N ASN A 235 -14.07 5.86 2.17
CA ASN A 235 -13.64 6.09 0.78
C ASN A 235 -12.68 7.28 0.63
N LEU A 236 -12.84 8.33 1.42
CA LEU A 236 -11.88 9.42 1.51
C LEU A 236 -10.50 8.91 1.98
N ALA A 237 -10.47 8.06 3.01
CA ALA A 237 -9.25 7.42 3.46
C ALA A 237 -8.61 6.53 2.36
N ALA A 238 -9.43 5.84 1.56
CA ALA A 238 -8.93 5.08 0.41
C ALA A 238 -8.23 5.97 -0.63
N CYS A 239 -8.77 7.18 -0.89
CA CYS A 239 -8.12 8.17 -1.75
C CYS A 239 -6.75 8.53 -1.19
N CYS A 240 -6.67 8.88 0.09
CA CYS A 240 -5.42 9.24 0.76
C CYS A 240 -4.35 8.14 0.69
N LEU A 241 -4.74 6.87 0.75
CA LEU A 241 -3.82 5.72 0.64
C LEU A 241 -3.42 5.37 -0.80
N THR A 242 -4.18 5.85 -1.79
CA THR A 242 -3.94 5.55 -3.21
C THR A 242 -3.23 6.71 -3.92
N THR A 243 -3.20 7.92 -3.34
CA THR A 243 -2.44 9.05 -3.93
C THR A 243 -0.96 8.72 -4.03
N SER A 244 -0.26 9.33 -4.99
CA SER A 244 1.19 9.29 -5.10
C SER A 244 1.75 10.70 -4.87
N PRO A 245 2.51 10.96 -3.78
CA PRO A 245 2.81 10.03 -2.68
C PRO A 245 1.57 9.73 -1.81
N PRO A 246 1.54 8.58 -1.10
CA PRO A 246 0.43 8.23 -0.23
C PRO A 246 0.47 9.05 1.06
N ARG A 247 -0.71 9.31 1.64
CA ARG A 247 -0.91 10.17 2.81
C ARG A 247 -1.54 9.39 3.97
N PRO A 248 -0.81 8.45 4.59
CA PRO A 248 -1.37 7.52 5.57
C PRO A 248 -1.81 8.19 6.89
N ALA A 249 -1.15 9.27 7.32
CA ALA A 249 -1.55 10.00 8.51
C ALA A 249 -2.94 10.66 8.35
N GLU A 250 -3.18 11.27 7.18
CA GLU A 250 -4.48 11.86 6.83
C GLU A 250 -5.56 10.77 6.72
N ALA A 251 -5.22 9.61 6.15
CA ALA A 251 -6.14 8.47 6.09
C ALA A 251 -6.58 8.01 7.49
N LEU A 252 -5.65 7.91 8.46
CA LEU A 252 -5.98 7.57 9.84
C LEU A 252 -6.84 8.63 10.52
N ALA A 253 -6.56 9.93 10.29
CA ALA A 253 -7.37 11.01 10.82
C ALA A 253 -8.82 10.94 10.30
N CYS A 254 -9.01 10.64 9.00
CA CYS A 254 -10.35 10.46 8.41
C CYS A 254 -11.10 9.26 9.02
N LEU A 255 -10.39 8.18 9.37
CA LEU A 255 -10.96 6.96 9.91
C LEU A 255 -11.17 7.00 11.43
N ALA A 256 -10.52 7.90 12.15
CA ALA A 256 -10.54 7.92 13.62
C ALA A 256 -11.96 7.95 14.23
N PRO A 257 -12.90 8.79 13.76
CA PRO A 257 -14.27 8.79 14.29
C PRO A 257 -14.95 7.43 14.10
N LEU A 258 -14.84 6.87 12.90
CA LEU A 258 -15.43 5.60 12.52
C LEU A 258 -14.87 4.41 13.33
N LEU A 259 -13.58 4.46 13.67
CA LEU A 259 -12.92 3.42 14.47
C LEU A 259 -13.29 3.50 15.95
N ALA A 260 -13.65 4.69 16.45
CA ALA A 260 -14.05 4.93 17.83
C ALA A 260 -15.49 4.47 18.11
N GLU A 261 -16.40 4.68 17.15
CA GLU A 261 -17.82 4.27 17.25
C GLU A 261 -18.00 2.74 17.24
N GLY A 262 -17.05 2.00 16.65
CA GLY A 262 -17.09 0.54 16.59
C GLY A 262 -18.01 -0.02 15.48
N PRO A 263 -18.13 -1.36 15.38
CA PRO A 263 -18.82 -2.00 14.26
C PRO A 263 -20.34 -1.87 14.28
N ALA A 264 -20.94 -1.59 15.45
CA ALA A 264 -22.39 -1.50 15.60
C ALA A 264 -22.99 -0.27 14.89
N CYS A 265 -22.30 0.87 14.90
CA CYS A 265 -22.82 2.13 14.35
C CYS A 265 -22.68 2.24 12.84
N ALA A 266 -21.62 1.66 12.26
CA ALA A 266 -21.27 1.84 10.84
C ALA A 266 -21.80 0.75 9.90
N GLY A 267 -22.32 -0.34 10.46
CA GLY A 267 -22.47 -1.61 9.75
C GLY A 267 -21.14 -2.36 9.65
N GLY A 268 -21.16 -3.68 9.84
CA GLY A 268 -19.95 -4.49 9.94
C GLY A 268 -19.07 -4.41 8.70
N ALA A 269 -19.64 -4.47 7.49
CA ALA A 269 -18.89 -4.39 6.24
C ALA A 269 -18.11 -3.07 6.07
N VAL A 270 -18.69 -1.94 6.50
CA VAL A 270 -18.02 -0.63 6.44
C VAL A 270 -16.94 -0.54 7.51
N ALA A 271 -17.23 -1.02 8.73
CA ALA A 271 -16.26 -1.08 9.82
C ALA A 271 -15.05 -1.98 9.47
N ALA A 272 -15.28 -3.13 8.84
CA ALA A 272 -14.22 -4.02 8.34
C ALA A 272 -13.34 -3.31 7.30
N LYS A 273 -13.95 -2.65 6.30
CA LYS A 273 -13.22 -1.84 5.31
C LYS A 273 -12.42 -0.71 5.94
N ALA A 274 -12.96 -0.04 6.96
CA ALA A 274 -12.27 1.01 7.70
C ALA A 274 -11.04 0.45 8.43
N ARG A 275 -11.17 -0.69 9.11
CA ARG A 275 -10.08 -1.39 9.79
C ARG A 275 -9.00 -1.86 8.81
N LEU A 276 -9.37 -2.41 7.66
CA LEU A 276 -8.43 -2.77 6.59
C LEU A 276 -7.59 -1.57 6.12
N ARG A 277 -8.24 -0.43 5.88
CA ARG A 277 -7.59 0.81 5.44
C ARG A 277 -6.68 1.37 6.55
N ALA A 278 -7.11 1.32 7.80
CA ALA A 278 -6.29 1.70 8.95
C ALA A 278 -5.04 0.81 9.09
N GLY A 279 -5.20 -0.52 8.94
CA GLY A 279 -4.08 -1.47 8.94
C GLY A 279 -3.05 -1.14 7.86
N ARG A 280 -3.50 -0.87 6.63
CA ARG A 280 -2.64 -0.43 5.53
C ARG A 280 -1.94 0.91 5.83
N ALA A 281 -2.65 1.87 6.40
CA ALA A 281 -2.06 3.15 6.80
C ALA A 281 -0.97 2.99 7.86
N CYS A 282 -1.20 2.16 8.87
CA CYS A 282 -0.23 1.81 9.90
C CYS A 282 1.01 1.12 9.32
N LEU A 283 0.84 0.20 8.36
CA LEU A 283 1.98 -0.41 7.64
C LEU A 283 2.84 0.65 6.95
N LEU A 284 2.22 1.57 6.20
CA LEU A 284 2.97 2.63 5.51
C LEU A 284 3.75 3.53 6.48
N LEU A 285 3.21 3.77 7.67
CA LEU A 285 3.85 4.52 8.75
C LEU A 285 4.89 3.71 9.55
N GLY A 286 5.12 2.43 9.22
CA GLY A 286 6.00 1.54 9.98
C GLY A 286 5.46 1.14 11.36
N ARG A 287 4.17 1.40 11.64
CA ARG A 287 3.47 1.00 12.88
C ARG A 287 2.94 -0.43 12.76
N VAL A 288 3.86 -1.40 12.63
CA VAL A 288 3.51 -2.78 12.25
C VAL A 288 2.62 -3.50 13.26
N ARG A 289 2.80 -3.26 14.56
CA ARG A 289 1.95 -3.84 15.62
C ARG A 289 0.50 -3.35 15.50
N ASP A 290 0.33 -2.05 15.35
CA ASP A 290 -1.00 -1.43 15.18
C ASP A 290 -1.67 -1.92 13.90
N ALA A 291 -0.89 -2.12 12.82
CA ALA A 291 -1.40 -2.69 11.59
C ALA A 291 -1.97 -4.10 11.80
N ALA A 292 -1.24 -4.99 12.49
CA ALA A 292 -1.70 -6.34 12.80
C ALA A 292 -3.02 -6.31 13.61
N ALA A 293 -3.09 -5.46 14.63
CA ALA A 293 -4.30 -5.29 15.45
C ALA A 293 -5.51 -4.84 14.62
N HIS A 294 -5.31 -3.94 13.64
CA HIS A 294 -6.38 -3.53 12.74
C HIS A 294 -6.83 -4.65 11.79
N PHE A 295 -5.91 -5.45 11.25
CA PHE A 295 -6.27 -6.59 10.39
C PHE A 295 -6.98 -7.70 11.17
N ASP A 296 -6.55 -7.98 12.39
CA ASP A 296 -7.23 -8.93 13.28
C ASP A 296 -8.65 -8.47 13.61
N ALA A 297 -8.85 -7.19 13.90
CA ALA A 297 -10.17 -6.62 14.12
C ALA A 297 -11.06 -6.67 12.86
N ALA A 298 -10.51 -6.44 11.66
CA ALA A 298 -11.25 -6.58 10.41
C ALA A 298 -11.75 -8.03 10.20
N LEU A 299 -10.85 -9.00 10.39
CA LEU A 299 -11.20 -10.43 10.29
C LEU A 299 -12.24 -10.87 11.32
N ALA A 300 -12.19 -10.32 12.53
CA ALA A 300 -13.17 -10.62 13.57
C ALA A 300 -14.58 -10.15 13.15
N ILE A 301 -14.69 -8.95 12.58
CA ILE A 301 -15.96 -8.40 12.08
C ILE A 301 -16.49 -9.27 10.93
N GLU A 302 -15.66 -9.58 9.94
CA GLU A 302 -16.07 -10.41 8.78
C GLU A 302 -16.52 -11.81 9.20
N LYS A 303 -15.83 -12.43 10.17
CA LYS A 303 -16.23 -13.73 10.73
C LYS A 303 -17.56 -13.66 11.46
N ALA A 304 -17.80 -12.59 12.22
CA ALA A 304 -19.06 -12.37 12.93
C ALA A 304 -20.22 -12.20 11.94
N GLU A 305 -20.03 -11.41 10.87
CA GLU A 305 -21.02 -11.26 9.80
C GLU A 305 -21.29 -12.59 9.07
N ALA A 306 -20.24 -13.34 8.72
CA ALA A 306 -20.39 -14.64 8.09
C ALA A 306 -21.11 -15.66 8.99
N ALA A 307 -20.90 -15.59 10.31
CA ALA A 307 -21.63 -16.42 11.27
C ALA A 307 -23.10 -16.01 11.39
N ALA A 308 -23.40 -14.70 11.42
CA ALA A 308 -24.76 -14.19 11.43
C ALA A 308 -25.55 -14.61 10.18
N CYS A 309 -24.93 -14.54 8.99
CA CYS A 309 -25.56 -15.03 7.76
C CYS A 309 -25.87 -16.53 7.80
N ARG A 310 -25.00 -17.36 8.39
CA ARG A 310 -25.26 -18.80 8.54
C ARG A 310 -26.39 -19.10 9.52
N GLY A 311 -26.52 -18.31 10.60
CA GLY A 311 -27.60 -18.47 11.57
C GLY A 311 -28.97 -18.02 11.06
N ALA A 312 -29.00 -16.99 10.20
CA ALA A 312 -30.24 -16.51 9.57
C ALA A 312 -30.80 -17.49 8.52
N VAL A 313 -29.93 -18.31 7.92
CA VAL A 313 -30.35 -19.47 7.13
C VAL A 313 -30.52 -20.66 8.07
N SER A 314 -31.40 -20.51 9.08
CA SER A 314 -32.04 -21.68 9.67
C SER A 314 -32.85 -22.31 8.54
N PHE A 315 -32.21 -23.22 7.83
CA PHE A 315 -32.86 -24.12 6.90
C PHE A 315 -33.82 -24.94 7.76
N GLU A 316 -35.04 -24.43 8.00
CA GLU A 316 -36.13 -25.35 8.28
C GLU A 316 -36.15 -26.27 7.07
N PRO A 317 -35.86 -27.58 7.24
CA PRO A 317 -36.13 -28.52 6.18
C PRO A 317 -37.65 -28.55 6.07
N ARG A 318 -38.22 -27.61 5.31
CA ARG A 318 -39.58 -27.71 4.82
C ARG A 318 -39.55 -28.78 3.74
N TRP A 319 -39.39 -30.03 4.17
CA TRP A 319 -39.89 -31.17 3.44
C TRP A 319 -41.42 -31.04 3.48
N ALA A 320 -41.96 -30.12 2.69
CA ALA A 320 -43.34 -30.19 2.29
C ALA A 320 -43.41 -31.40 1.35
N PRO A 321 -44.18 -32.46 1.69
CA PRO A 321 -44.48 -33.48 0.71
C PRO A 321 -45.08 -32.80 -0.55
N PRO A 322 -44.92 -33.39 -1.74
CA PRO A 322 -45.53 -32.87 -2.96
C PRO A 322 -47.05 -32.98 -2.84
N SER A 323 -47.67 -31.98 -2.21
CA SER A 323 -49.11 -31.80 -2.21
C SER A 323 -49.44 -30.97 -3.44
N ASP A 324 -50.03 -31.64 -4.40
CA ASP A 324 -50.78 -31.12 -5.54
C ASP A 324 -50.02 -30.88 -6.86
N PRO A 325 -50.08 -31.83 -7.82
CA PRO A 325 -49.54 -31.66 -9.17
C PRO A 325 -50.31 -30.65 -10.04
N GLN A 326 -51.38 -30.00 -9.52
CA GLN A 326 -52.18 -29.03 -10.26
C GLN A 326 -52.02 -27.56 -9.80
N ALA A 327 -51.13 -27.26 -8.85
CA ALA A 327 -50.92 -25.87 -8.45
C ALA A 327 -50.26 -25.06 -9.59
N PRO A 328 -50.83 -23.90 -10.00
CA PRO A 328 -50.29 -23.09 -11.08
C PRO A 328 -48.89 -22.57 -10.70
N PRO A 329 -47.96 -22.44 -11.67
CA PRO A 329 -46.60 -21.99 -11.40
C PRO A 329 -46.62 -20.57 -10.83
N HIS A 330 -46.26 -20.41 -9.56
CA HIS A 330 -46.09 -19.09 -8.96
C HIS A 330 -44.94 -18.35 -9.67
N PRO A 331 -45.17 -17.15 -10.22
CA PRO A 331 -44.12 -16.38 -10.85
C PRO A 331 -43.20 -15.79 -9.78
N GLY A 332 -41.90 -16.10 -9.88
CA GLY A 332 -40.88 -15.09 -9.60
C GLY A 332 -40.25 -15.01 -8.21
N VAL A 333 -40.08 -16.11 -7.46
CA VAL A 333 -39.08 -16.10 -6.37
C VAL A 333 -37.70 -16.31 -6.97
N GLN A 334 -37.18 -15.29 -7.65
CA GLN A 334 -35.78 -15.26 -8.09
C GLN A 334 -34.87 -15.27 -6.86
N ARG A 335 -33.94 -16.22 -6.86
CA ARG A 335 -32.91 -16.48 -5.86
C ARG A 335 -32.02 -15.24 -5.69
N LEU A 336 -32.30 -14.40 -4.69
CA LEU A 336 -31.54 -13.19 -4.34
C LEU A 336 -30.19 -13.45 -3.65
N CYS A 337 -29.61 -14.64 -3.77
CA CYS A 337 -28.31 -14.94 -3.18
C CYS A 337 -27.17 -14.65 -4.18
N GLY A 338 -26.90 -13.37 -4.42
CA GLY A 338 -25.66 -12.90 -5.06
C GLY A 338 -24.45 -13.14 -4.16
N GLY A 339 -23.94 -14.38 -4.13
CA GLY A 339 -22.93 -14.85 -3.16
C GLY A 339 -21.49 -14.39 -3.38
N GLU A 340 -21.14 -13.73 -4.50
CA GLU A 340 -19.74 -13.43 -4.81
C GLU A 340 -19.19 -12.20 -4.06
N ALA A 341 -20.02 -11.21 -3.74
CA ALA A 341 -19.55 -9.96 -3.13
C ALA A 341 -19.05 -10.14 -1.68
N ALA A 342 -19.54 -11.16 -0.96
CA ALA A 342 -19.16 -11.42 0.43
C ALA A 342 -17.84 -12.17 0.60
N VAL A 343 -17.31 -12.82 -0.46
CA VAL A 343 -16.09 -13.66 -0.37
C VAL A 343 -14.80 -12.84 -0.48
N GLN A 344 -14.82 -11.73 -1.22
CA GLN A 344 -13.65 -10.87 -1.43
C GLN A 344 -13.03 -10.24 -0.15
N PRO A 345 -13.79 -9.64 0.78
CA PRO A 345 -13.21 -8.90 1.92
C PRO A 345 -12.36 -9.79 2.85
N CYS A 346 -12.82 -11.02 3.14
CA CYS A 346 -12.11 -12.01 3.94
C CYS A 346 -10.67 -12.29 3.47
N SER A 347 -10.46 -12.29 2.15
CA SER A 347 -9.13 -12.56 1.57
C SER A 347 -8.14 -11.42 1.81
N ALA A 348 -8.59 -10.17 1.71
CA ALA A 348 -7.76 -8.99 1.87
C ALA A 348 -7.32 -8.79 3.33
N ALA A 349 -8.20 -9.06 4.29
CA ALA A 349 -7.87 -8.98 5.71
C ALA A 349 -6.87 -10.06 6.13
N ALA A 350 -7.06 -11.29 5.65
CA ALA A 350 -6.13 -12.39 5.88
C ALA A 350 -4.75 -12.13 5.25
N GLU A 351 -4.71 -11.62 4.01
CA GLU A 351 -3.47 -11.25 3.32
C GLU A 351 -2.74 -10.11 4.05
N GLY A 352 -3.47 -9.05 4.42
CA GLY A 352 -2.94 -7.94 5.20
C GLY A 352 -2.33 -8.39 6.53
N ARG A 353 -3.04 -9.27 7.26
CA ARG A 353 -2.55 -9.89 8.49
C ARG A 353 -1.28 -10.69 8.27
N SER A 354 -1.26 -11.55 7.25
CA SER A 354 -0.08 -12.36 6.91
C SER A 354 1.13 -11.48 6.60
N LYS A 355 0.94 -10.41 5.83
CA LYS A 355 1.98 -9.42 5.54
C LYS A 355 2.49 -8.72 6.80
N ALA A 356 1.60 -8.27 7.68
CA ALA A 356 1.98 -7.63 8.95
C ALA A 356 2.79 -8.58 9.86
N ASN A 357 2.35 -9.85 9.98
CA ASN A 357 3.05 -10.86 10.77
C ASN A 357 4.44 -11.19 10.21
N LYS A 358 4.58 -11.26 8.89
CA LYS A 358 5.89 -11.42 8.24
C LYS A 358 6.85 -10.29 8.61
N LEU A 359 6.37 -9.04 8.59
CA LEU A 359 7.18 -7.88 8.98
C LEU A 359 7.54 -7.89 10.46
N LEU A 360 6.62 -8.26 11.36
CA LEU A 360 6.92 -8.42 12.78
C LEU A 360 8.00 -9.49 13.03
N SER A 361 7.92 -10.62 12.30
CA SER A 361 8.93 -11.68 12.35
C SER A 361 10.30 -11.18 11.88
N HIS A 362 10.36 -10.41 10.78
CA HIS A 362 11.60 -9.78 10.32
C HIS A 362 12.18 -8.83 11.37
N ILE A 363 11.35 -8.00 12.02
CA ILE A 363 11.79 -7.08 13.08
C ILE A 363 12.34 -7.86 14.29
N ALA A 364 11.64 -8.90 14.73
CA ALA A 364 12.09 -9.72 15.87
C ALA A 364 13.42 -10.43 15.56
N ARG A 365 13.55 -11.00 14.35
CA ARG A 365 14.78 -11.67 13.91
C ARG A 365 15.93 -10.69 13.74
N ALA A 366 15.69 -9.50 13.19
CA ALA A 366 16.71 -8.46 13.08
C ALA A 366 17.25 -8.06 14.47
N ARG A 367 16.37 -7.90 15.47
CA ARG A 367 16.78 -7.62 16.86
C ARG A 367 17.61 -8.75 17.46
N ALA A 368 17.18 -10.00 17.29
CA ALA A 368 17.92 -11.17 17.80
C ALA A 368 19.30 -11.31 17.14
N LEU A 369 19.41 -11.04 15.83
CA LEU A 369 20.69 -11.06 15.11
C LEU A 369 21.61 -9.93 15.56
N SER A 370 21.06 -8.73 15.77
CA SER A 370 21.81 -7.59 16.32
C SER A 370 22.37 -7.90 17.71
N GLN A 371 21.60 -8.56 18.58
CA GLN A 371 22.06 -8.99 19.91
C GLN A 371 23.17 -10.03 19.85
N ARG A 372 23.29 -10.77 18.75
CA ARG A 372 24.32 -11.79 18.52
C ARG A 372 25.53 -11.27 17.73
N GLY A 373 25.62 -9.96 17.48
CA GLY A 373 26.70 -9.36 16.70
C GLY A 373 26.63 -9.62 15.19
N ARG A 374 25.55 -10.20 14.67
CA ARG A 374 25.35 -10.45 13.22
C ARG A 374 24.73 -9.23 12.54
N ALA A 375 25.52 -8.15 12.44
CA ALA A 375 25.05 -6.85 11.99
C ALA A 375 24.53 -6.84 10.54
N ASP A 376 25.21 -7.50 9.61
CA ASP A 376 24.84 -7.47 8.18
C ASP A 376 23.48 -8.11 7.89
N GLU A 377 23.18 -9.24 8.53
CA GLU A 377 21.88 -9.89 8.40
C GLU A 377 20.76 -9.12 9.08
N ALA A 378 21.06 -8.50 10.24
CA ALA A 378 20.12 -7.62 10.90
C ALA A 378 19.78 -6.41 10.00
N LEU A 379 20.79 -5.81 9.35
CA LEU A 379 20.61 -4.72 8.39
C LEU A 379 19.83 -5.16 7.15
N TYR A 380 20.08 -6.36 6.61
CA TYR A 380 19.32 -6.90 5.49
C TYR A 380 17.82 -7.00 5.81
N LEU A 381 17.47 -7.56 6.97
CA LEU A 381 16.08 -7.67 7.42
C LEU A 381 15.46 -6.29 7.69
N ALA A 382 16.21 -5.37 8.28
CA ALA A 382 15.77 -4.00 8.50
C ALA A 382 15.46 -3.28 7.16
N ARG A 383 16.32 -3.42 6.14
CA ARG A 383 16.09 -2.89 4.79
C ARG A 383 14.89 -3.54 4.10
N SER A 384 14.65 -4.84 4.32
CA SER A 384 13.44 -5.51 3.84
C SER A 384 12.18 -4.89 4.45
N VAL A 385 12.18 -4.61 5.76
CA VAL A 385 11.07 -3.92 6.43
C VAL A 385 10.92 -2.48 5.93
N ALA A 386 12.03 -1.76 5.76
CA ALA A 386 12.01 -0.36 5.27
C ALA A 386 11.41 -0.24 3.87
N ARG A 387 11.71 -1.17 2.95
CA ARG A 387 11.13 -1.20 1.60
C ARG A 387 9.61 -1.39 1.61
N GLU A 388 9.10 -2.18 2.55
CA GLU A 388 7.66 -2.43 2.70
C GLU A 388 6.94 -1.31 3.48
N CYS A 389 7.70 -0.51 4.24
CA CYS A 389 7.21 0.57 5.10
C CYS A 389 7.91 1.91 4.79
N PRO A 390 7.76 2.46 3.56
CA PRO A 390 8.59 3.57 3.08
C PRO A 390 8.43 4.88 3.87
N HIS A 391 7.29 5.10 4.55
CA HIS A 391 7.04 6.31 5.33
C HIS A 391 7.30 6.15 6.83
N GLY A 392 7.73 4.97 7.27
CA GLY A 392 8.13 4.72 8.65
C GLY A 392 9.41 5.45 9.04
N SER A 393 9.64 5.60 10.34
CA SER A 393 10.84 6.26 10.89
C SER A 393 12.13 5.59 10.43
N VAL A 394 12.12 4.27 10.21
CA VAL A 394 13.24 3.50 9.66
C VAL A 394 13.51 3.89 8.20
N GLY A 395 12.47 3.91 7.35
CA GLY A 395 12.62 4.29 5.93
C GLY A 395 13.08 5.73 5.73
N ARG A 396 12.65 6.67 6.59
CA ARG A 396 13.11 8.06 6.52
C ARG A 396 14.61 8.23 6.80
N ARG A 397 15.17 7.44 7.72
CA ARG A 397 16.60 7.50 8.04
C ARG A 397 17.46 6.99 6.87
N ASP A 398 17.03 5.91 6.21
CA ASP A 398 17.71 5.39 5.01
C ASP A 398 17.64 6.38 3.83
N ALA A 399 16.50 7.06 3.63
CA ALA A 399 16.38 8.10 2.61
C ALA A 399 17.28 9.31 2.89
N SER A 400 17.46 9.69 4.16
CA SER A 400 18.39 10.77 4.53
C SER A 400 19.87 10.36 4.43
N ALA A 401 20.20 9.10 4.72
CA ALA A 401 21.57 8.57 4.67
C ALA A 401 22.05 8.27 3.23
N SER A 402 21.13 7.86 2.35
CA SER A 402 21.40 7.68 0.91
C SER A 402 21.39 8.99 0.11
N GLY A 403 21.03 10.11 0.76
CA GLY A 403 21.22 11.47 0.29
C GLY A 403 22.71 11.83 0.22
N THR A 404 23.45 11.12 -0.63
CA THR A 404 24.66 11.64 -1.26
C THR A 404 24.24 12.94 -1.94
N ARG A 405 24.47 14.07 -1.26
CA ARG A 405 24.63 15.34 -1.94
C ARG A 405 25.64 15.06 -3.04
N LYS A 406 25.20 15.08 -4.31
CA LYS A 406 26.13 15.28 -5.41
C LYS A 406 27.02 16.44 -4.98
N PRO A 407 28.35 16.27 -4.88
CA PRO A 407 29.22 17.40 -4.61
C PRO A 407 28.92 18.42 -5.70
N HIS A 408 28.36 19.56 -5.31
CA HIS A 408 28.33 20.71 -6.20
C HIS A 408 29.78 20.97 -6.57
N ALA A 409 30.10 20.79 -7.86
CA ALA A 409 31.41 21.12 -8.39
C ALA A 409 31.77 22.54 -7.94
N PRO A 410 32.99 22.77 -7.42
CA PRO A 410 33.39 24.11 -7.04
C PRO A 410 33.35 25.00 -8.29
N HIS A 411 32.48 26.01 -8.24
CA HIS A 411 32.44 27.08 -9.21
C HIS A 411 33.78 27.83 -9.16
N CYS A 412 34.75 27.42 -9.97
CA CYS A 412 35.91 28.25 -10.30
C CYS A 412 35.43 29.42 -11.17
N ALA A 413 34.87 30.45 -10.52
CA ALA A 413 34.63 31.73 -11.15
C ALA A 413 35.97 32.45 -11.33
N ARG A 414 36.36 32.59 -12.60
CA ARG A 414 37.49 33.39 -13.08
C ARG A 414 37.40 34.82 -12.53
N LEU A 415 38.42 35.19 -11.75
CA LEU A 415 38.88 36.57 -11.58
C LEU A 415 39.44 37.07 -12.92
N ALA A 416 38.67 37.89 -13.65
CA ALA A 416 39.21 38.76 -14.70
C ALA A 416 38.23 39.91 -15.00
N SER A 417 38.43 41.07 -14.35
CA SER A 417 38.26 42.43 -14.90
C SER A 417 37.99 43.47 -13.80
N ARG A 418 39.04 43.91 -13.10
CA ARG A 418 39.07 45.27 -12.53
C ARG A 418 40.00 46.12 -13.39
N ARG A 419 39.38 46.86 -14.31
CA ARG A 419 40.03 47.97 -15.03
C ARG A 419 40.53 48.98 -14.00
N ARG A 420 41.83 49.28 -14.07
CA ARG A 420 42.48 50.38 -13.37
C ARG A 420 41.89 51.71 -13.87
N ALA A 421 41.36 52.50 -12.95
CA ALA A 421 41.24 53.94 -13.13
C ALA A 421 42.64 54.56 -12.93
N ARG A 422 43.13 55.30 -13.92
CA ARG A 422 44.29 56.18 -13.78
C ARG A 422 43.85 57.48 -13.08
N PRO A 423 44.62 58.03 -12.14
CA PRO A 423 44.43 59.40 -11.71
C PRO A 423 45.03 60.35 -12.75
N ARG A 424 44.29 61.41 -13.08
CA ARG A 424 44.85 62.64 -13.61
C ARG A 424 45.39 63.42 -12.42
N HIS A 425 46.59 63.97 -12.51
CA HIS A 425 46.82 65.40 -12.26
C HIS A 425 48.19 65.81 -12.81
N SER A 426 48.19 67.06 -13.28
CA SER A 426 49.31 67.97 -13.57
C SER A 426 50.44 67.89 -12.57
#